data_AF-A0A6I7PI75-F1
#
_entry.id   AF-A0A6I7PI75-F1
#
_cell.length_a   1.000
_cell.length_b   1.000
_cell.length_c   1.000
_cell.angle_alpha   90.00
_cell.angle_beta   90.00
_cell.angle_gamma   90.00
#
_symmetry.space_group_name_H-M   'P 1'
#
loop_
_entity.id
_entity.type
_entity.pdbx_description
1 polymer ?
#
loop_
_entity_poly.entity_id
_entity_poly.type
_entity_poly.pdbx_seq_one_letter_code
_entity_poly.pdbx_strand_id
1 'polypeptide(L)'
;MARNTNAMTMTMTMAAGAALCAAATGGVAVDMHDAPVALTKASNVSVRFVNSDAGATGSLYFLGWGQGESITYSASTHGNNLGEFLFSNKGTPKGTTIDLGVFDAGAALHFAYIITKGAGGAKTGDIIRSDINADLVYFAPSPMFTQQDENFVRIGLEDIRDPTKSDWDFNDVIFDVLATPIPGPGAFALAMMGMAIAAPRRRRPC
;
A
#
# COMPACT_ATOMS: atom_id res chain seq x y z
N MET A 1 40.06 70.99 27.43
CA MET A 1 40.42 69.82 26.60
C MET A 1 39.73 68.59 27.17
N ALA A 2 38.65 68.12 26.54
CA ALA A 2 38.04 66.83 26.85
C ALA A 2 37.42 66.31 25.54
N ARG A 3 37.89 65.17 25.02
CA ARG A 3 37.33 64.52 23.84
C ARG A 3 36.47 63.35 24.31
N ASN A 4 35.21 63.38 23.91
CA ASN A 4 34.18 62.41 24.23
C ASN A 4 34.14 61.38 23.09
N THR A 5 34.50 60.13 23.37
CA THR A 5 34.45 59.01 22.41
C THR A 5 33.23 58.15 22.68
N ASN A 6 32.18 58.32 21.87
CA ASN A 6 31.01 57.46 21.86
C ASN A 6 31.32 56.18 21.07
N ALA A 7 31.34 55.04 21.76
CA ALA A 7 31.48 53.72 21.14
C ALA A 7 30.11 53.26 20.61
N MET A 8 30.02 53.11 19.29
CA MET A 8 28.81 52.68 18.59
C MET A 8 28.76 51.15 18.57
N THR A 9 27.93 50.56 19.44
CA THR A 9 27.73 49.10 19.51
C THR A 9 26.86 48.64 18.35
N MET A 10 27.45 47.88 17.43
CA MET A 10 26.80 47.36 16.23
C MET A 10 26.19 45.99 16.54
N THR A 11 24.89 45.94 16.79
CA THR A 11 24.15 44.70 17.10
C THR A 11 23.91 43.92 15.81
N MET A 12 24.67 42.85 15.59
CA MET A 12 24.52 41.94 14.46
C MET A 12 23.43 40.90 14.77
N THR A 13 22.22 41.13 14.27
CA THR A 13 21.10 40.17 14.36
C THR A 13 21.28 39.10 13.29
N MET A 14 21.78 37.92 13.66
CA MET A 14 21.79 36.76 12.75
C MET A 14 20.39 36.14 12.70
N ALA A 15 19.69 36.36 11.59
CA ALA A 15 18.47 35.63 11.27
C ALA A 15 18.83 34.18 10.89
N ALA A 16 18.57 33.25 11.80
CA ALA A 16 18.62 31.82 11.51
C ALA A 16 17.40 31.46 10.65
N GLY A 17 17.59 31.38 9.33
CA GLY A 17 16.59 30.84 8.42
C GLY A 17 16.42 29.34 8.67
N ALA A 18 15.31 28.95 9.29
CA ALA A 18 14.92 27.56 9.41
C ALA A 18 14.48 27.04 8.03
N ALA A 19 15.31 26.20 7.42
CA ALA A 19 14.92 25.44 6.24
C ALA A 19 13.93 24.35 6.66
N LEU A 20 12.64 24.60 6.45
CA LEU A 20 11.60 23.57 6.51
C LEU A 20 11.78 22.64 5.30
N CYS A 21 12.48 21.52 5.49
CA CYS A 21 12.43 20.43 4.52
C CYS A 21 11.02 19.81 4.58
N ALA A 22 10.18 20.14 3.60
CA ALA A 22 8.92 19.46 3.38
C ALA A 22 9.22 17.99 3.02
N ALA A 23 8.98 17.07 3.95
CA ALA A 23 8.90 15.66 3.61
C ALA A 23 7.71 15.51 2.65
N ALA A 24 7.99 15.14 1.40
CA ALA A 24 6.94 14.91 0.41
C ALA A 24 6.02 13.77 0.88
N THR A 25 4.88 14.13 1.43
CA THR A 25 3.73 13.23 1.65
C THR A 25 3.09 12.96 0.30
N GLY A 26 3.77 12.19 -0.55
CA GLY A 26 3.12 11.58 -1.71
C GLY A 26 2.27 10.40 -1.24
N GLY A 27 0.95 10.51 -1.33
CA GLY A 27 0.06 9.40 -1.05
C GLY A 27 0.17 8.29 -2.07
N VAL A 28 -0.38 7.11 -1.76
CA VAL A 28 -0.61 6.06 -2.74
C VAL A 28 -1.81 6.49 -3.60
N ALA A 29 -1.55 6.86 -4.86
CA ALA A 29 -2.60 6.99 -5.85
C ALA A 29 -2.93 5.56 -6.34
N VAL A 30 -3.86 4.90 -5.66
CA VAL A 30 -4.40 3.64 -6.16
C VAL A 30 -5.58 3.96 -7.08
N ASP A 31 -5.30 4.10 -8.38
CA ASP A 31 -6.34 3.94 -9.39
C ASP A 31 -6.42 2.46 -9.74
N MET A 32 -7.48 1.80 -9.29
CA MET A 32 -7.71 0.37 -9.56
C MET A 32 -8.80 0.15 -10.60
N HIS A 33 -9.26 1.19 -11.30
CA HIS A 33 -10.04 0.96 -12.50
C HIS A 33 -9.12 0.40 -13.59
N ASP A 34 -9.26 -0.89 -13.89
CA ASP A 34 -8.54 -1.60 -14.94
C ASP A 34 -7.02 -1.74 -14.72
N ALA A 35 -6.55 -1.65 -13.47
CA ALA A 35 -5.13 -1.77 -13.15
C ALA A 35 -4.86 -2.50 -11.80
N PRO A 36 -3.70 -3.18 -11.66
CA PRO A 36 -3.25 -3.72 -10.38
C PRO A 36 -2.92 -2.62 -9.36
N VAL A 37 -2.79 -2.99 -8.07
CA VAL A 37 -2.44 -2.04 -7.00
C VAL A 37 -0.98 -1.58 -7.15
N ALA A 38 -0.77 -0.35 -7.60
CA ALA A 38 0.57 0.23 -7.72
C ALA A 38 0.99 0.99 -6.45
N LEU A 39 2.18 0.69 -5.95
CA LEU A 39 2.78 1.43 -4.83
C LEU A 39 3.49 2.70 -5.33
N THR A 40 3.25 3.83 -4.68
CA THR A 40 3.96 5.09 -5.00
C THR A 40 5.27 5.25 -4.21
N LYS A 41 5.44 4.48 -3.14
CA LYS A 41 6.58 4.51 -2.23
C LYS A 41 6.99 3.10 -1.85
N ALA A 42 8.28 2.92 -1.55
CA ALA A 42 8.74 1.69 -0.92
C ALA A 42 8.00 1.51 0.41
N SER A 43 7.36 0.36 0.61
CA SER A 43 6.40 0.15 1.69
C SER A 43 6.47 -1.27 2.21
N ASN A 44 6.22 -1.45 3.51
CA ASN A 44 5.84 -2.76 4.03
C ASN A 44 4.35 -2.98 3.73
N VAL A 45 4.00 -4.08 3.07
CA VAL A 45 2.65 -4.35 2.57
C VAL A 45 2.05 -5.52 3.32
N SER A 46 0.80 -5.35 3.75
CA SER A 46 0.00 -6.45 4.30
C SER A 46 -1.39 -6.48 3.67
N VAL A 47 -2.01 -7.66 3.65
CA VAL A 47 -3.37 -7.87 3.18
C VAL A 47 -4.25 -8.26 4.35
N ARG A 48 -5.39 -7.58 4.51
CA ARG A 48 -6.36 -7.89 5.57
C ARG A 48 -7.69 -8.33 4.97
N PHE A 49 -8.18 -9.49 5.39
CA PHE A 49 -9.53 -9.93 5.05
C PHE A 49 -10.57 -9.10 5.80
N VAL A 50 -11.53 -8.51 5.10
CA VAL A 50 -12.56 -7.65 5.70
C VAL A 50 -13.85 -8.42 5.90
N ASN A 51 -14.48 -8.88 4.82
CA ASN A 51 -15.71 -9.67 4.84
C ASN A 51 -15.94 -10.36 3.48
N SER A 52 -17.01 -11.15 3.42
CA SER A 52 -17.49 -11.83 2.24
C SER A 52 -18.96 -12.14 2.40
N ASP A 53 -19.76 -11.69 1.44
CA ASP A 53 -21.19 -12.01 1.37
C ASP A 53 -21.49 -13.04 0.26
N ALA A 54 -20.46 -13.48 -0.46
CA ALA A 54 -20.52 -14.50 -1.50
C ALA A 54 -21.32 -15.75 -1.12
N GLY A 55 -22.10 -16.27 -2.06
CA GLY A 55 -22.68 -17.60 -1.96
C GLY A 55 -21.62 -18.70 -2.08
N ALA A 56 -20.60 -18.51 -2.92
CA ALA A 56 -19.56 -19.50 -3.16
C ALA A 56 -18.45 -19.47 -2.09
N THR A 57 -17.67 -20.54 -2.03
CA THR A 57 -16.42 -20.58 -1.26
C THR A 57 -15.24 -20.47 -2.20
N GLY A 58 -14.28 -19.63 -1.84
CA GLY A 58 -13.03 -19.49 -2.55
C GLY A 58 -11.90 -19.00 -1.67
N SER A 59 -10.74 -18.85 -2.30
CA SER A 59 -9.48 -18.52 -1.63
C SER A 59 -8.72 -17.47 -2.43
N LEU A 60 -8.22 -16.46 -1.73
CA LEU A 60 -7.36 -15.41 -2.30
C LEU A 60 -5.88 -15.80 -2.12
N TYR A 61 -5.10 -15.52 -3.16
CA TYR A 61 -3.67 -15.74 -3.22
C TYR A 61 -2.96 -14.46 -3.68
N PHE A 62 -1.74 -14.26 -3.18
CA PHE A 62 -0.80 -13.27 -3.71
C PHE A 62 0.02 -13.91 -4.83
N LEU A 63 -0.29 -13.53 -6.08
CA LEU A 63 0.41 -14.05 -7.26
C LEU A 63 1.86 -13.59 -7.30
N GLY A 64 2.11 -12.35 -6.90
CA GLY A 64 3.43 -11.72 -6.99
C GLY A 64 3.32 -10.22 -7.23
N TRP A 65 4.43 -9.63 -7.67
CA TRP A 65 4.50 -8.20 -7.95
C TRP A 65 5.22 -7.93 -9.27
N GLY A 66 4.81 -6.88 -9.97
CA GLY A 66 5.41 -6.44 -11.22
C GLY A 66 6.13 -5.10 -11.09
N GLN A 67 7.14 -4.91 -11.94
CA GLN A 67 7.72 -3.58 -12.24
C GLN A 67 7.76 -3.43 -13.76
N GLY A 68 6.96 -2.50 -14.28
CA GLY A 68 6.71 -2.41 -15.72
C GLY A 68 5.93 -3.64 -16.21
N GLU A 69 6.40 -4.27 -17.30
CA GLU A 69 5.72 -5.42 -17.94
C GLU A 69 6.13 -6.78 -17.37
N SER A 70 7.09 -6.83 -16.44
CA SER A 70 7.60 -8.09 -15.87
C SER A 70 7.00 -8.34 -14.50
N ILE A 71 6.47 -9.54 -14.29
CA ILE A 71 5.93 -10.02 -13.01
C ILE A 71 6.90 -11.00 -12.37
N THR A 72 7.27 -10.72 -11.12
CA THR A 72 7.95 -11.66 -10.23
C THR A 72 6.90 -12.42 -9.43
N TYR A 73 6.71 -13.69 -9.76
CA TYR A 73 5.73 -14.55 -9.09
C TYR A 73 6.21 -15.00 -7.71
N SER A 74 5.30 -14.97 -6.74
CA SER A 74 5.49 -15.54 -5.40
C SER A 74 5.57 -17.06 -5.47
N ALA A 75 6.23 -17.68 -4.49
CA ALA A 75 6.27 -19.13 -4.36
C ALA A 75 4.84 -19.68 -4.20
N SER A 76 4.46 -20.61 -5.07
CA SER A 76 3.09 -21.13 -5.07
C SER A 76 2.86 -22.16 -3.96
N THR A 77 1.79 -21.95 -3.21
CA THR A 77 1.25 -22.92 -2.24
C THR A 77 0.11 -23.77 -2.81
N HIS A 78 -0.30 -23.49 -4.06
CA HIS A 78 -1.40 -24.15 -4.75
C HIS A 78 -0.94 -24.84 -6.04
N GLY A 79 -1.59 -25.95 -6.42
CA GLY A 79 -1.23 -26.74 -7.61
C GLY A 79 -1.41 -26.01 -8.95
N ASN A 80 -2.21 -24.93 -8.98
CA ASN A 80 -2.45 -24.11 -10.17
C ASN A 80 -1.51 -22.88 -10.28
N ASN A 81 -0.40 -22.84 -9.55
CA ASN A 81 0.55 -21.72 -9.56
C ASN A 81 -0.10 -20.37 -9.23
N LEU A 82 -0.91 -20.33 -8.17
CA LEU A 82 -1.64 -19.13 -7.74
C LEU A 82 -0.82 -18.22 -6.81
N GLY A 83 0.38 -18.65 -6.43
CA GLY A 83 1.24 -17.92 -5.51
C GLY A 83 0.95 -18.27 -4.04
N GLU A 84 1.21 -17.31 -3.16
CA GLU A 84 1.09 -17.51 -1.71
C GLU A 84 -0.37 -17.44 -1.27
N PHE A 85 -0.85 -18.41 -0.50
CA PHE A 85 -2.19 -18.39 0.06
C PHE A 85 -2.33 -17.28 1.09
N LEU A 86 -3.38 -16.46 0.98
CA LEU A 86 -3.67 -15.40 1.94
C LEU A 86 -4.81 -15.78 2.87
N PHE A 87 -6.00 -16.06 2.32
CA PHE A 87 -7.18 -16.38 3.10
C PHE A 87 -8.25 -17.11 2.28
N SER A 88 -9.22 -17.72 2.98
CA SER A 88 -10.46 -18.23 2.39
C SER A 88 -11.65 -17.41 2.89
N ASN A 89 -12.55 -17.04 1.99
CA ASN A 89 -13.69 -16.18 2.29
C ASN A 89 -14.71 -16.76 3.30
N LYS A 90 -14.76 -18.09 3.43
CA LYS A 90 -15.60 -18.81 4.43
C LYS A 90 -14.79 -19.57 5.48
N GLY A 91 -13.46 -19.58 5.38
CA GLY A 91 -12.57 -20.32 6.29
C GLY A 91 -11.72 -19.43 7.20
N THR A 92 -11.49 -18.17 6.81
CA THR A 92 -10.63 -17.24 7.54
C THR A 92 -11.47 -16.26 8.35
N PRO A 93 -11.16 -16.01 9.64
CA PRO A 93 -11.83 -14.97 10.42
C PRO A 93 -11.67 -13.58 9.82
N LYS A 94 -12.74 -12.76 9.90
CA LYS A 94 -12.68 -11.33 9.53
C LYS A 94 -11.60 -10.62 10.35
N GLY A 95 -10.82 -9.76 9.70
CA GLY A 95 -9.72 -9.02 10.32
C GLY A 95 -8.36 -9.74 10.31
N THR A 96 -8.27 -10.98 9.83
CA THR A 96 -6.98 -11.64 9.63
C THR A 96 -6.11 -10.83 8.67
N THR A 97 -4.87 -10.57 9.09
CA THR A 97 -3.86 -9.84 8.31
C THR A 97 -2.68 -10.75 8.00
N ILE A 98 -2.23 -10.74 6.75
CA ILE A 98 -1.05 -11.44 6.26
C ILE A 98 -0.03 -10.40 5.81
N ASP A 99 1.20 -10.47 6.32
CA ASP A 99 2.31 -9.63 5.89
C ASP A 99 2.92 -10.20 4.60
N LEU A 100 2.95 -9.39 3.54
CA LEU A 100 3.55 -9.75 2.25
C LEU A 100 5.03 -9.32 2.16
N GLY A 101 5.47 -8.47 3.10
CA GLY A 101 6.82 -7.94 3.16
C GLY A 101 7.00 -6.60 2.46
N VAL A 102 8.26 -6.30 2.16
CA VAL A 102 8.68 -5.00 1.66
C VAL A 102 8.76 -5.00 0.14
N PHE A 103 8.12 -3.99 -0.47
CA PHE A 103 8.15 -3.76 -1.91
C PHE A 103 8.66 -2.36 -2.21
N ASP A 104 9.34 -2.22 -3.35
CA ASP A 104 9.83 -0.95 -3.83
C ASP A 104 8.70 -0.06 -4.38
N ALA A 105 8.99 1.24 -4.49
CA ALA A 105 8.12 2.15 -5.22
C ALA A 105 7.95 1.70 -6.68
N GLY A 106 6.76 1.86 -7.23
CA GLY A 106 6.38 1.42 -8.57
C GLY A 106 6.03 -0.06 -8.67
N ALA A 107 6.12 -0.84 -7.58
CA ALA A 107 5.66 -2.23 -7.60
C ALA A 107 4.14 -2.30 -7.78
N ALA A 108 3.69 -3.09 -8.74
CA ALA A 108 2.29 -3.42 -8.99
C ALA A 108 1.98 -4.79 -8.35
N LEU A 109 1.05 -4.85 -7.41
CA LEU A 109 0.71 -6.09 -6.70
C LEU A 109 -0.37 -6.87 -7.44
N HIS A 110 -0.16 -8.17 -7.62
CA HIS A 110 -1.08 -9.06 -8.33
C HIS A 110 -1.67 -10.13 -7.42
N PHE A 111 -2.95 -10.42 -7.62
CA PHE A 111 -3.75 -11.36 -6.83
C PHE A 111 -4.46 -12.37 -7.72
N ALA A 112 -4.68 -13.56 -7.18
CA ALA A 112 -5.55 -14.57 -7.77
C ALA A 112 -6.62 -14.99 -6.78
N TYR A 113 -7.80 -15.30 -7.28
CA TYR A 113 -8.89 -15.88 -6.52
C TYR A 113 -9.34 -17.17 -7.21
N ILE A 114 -9.51 -18.25 -6.45
CA ILE A 114 -10.06 -19.51 -6.96
C ILE A 114 -11.31 -19.90 -6.19
N ILE A 115 -12.34 -20.30 -6.92
CA ILE A 115 -13.58 -20.81 -6.37
C ILE A 115 -13.40 -22.29 -6.04
N THR A 116 -13.31 -22.61 -4.75
CA THR A 116 -13.11 -23.99 -4.28
C THR A 116 -14.42 -24.75 -4.13
N LYS A 117 -15.55 -24.04 -4.02
CA LYS A 117 -16.91 -24.61 -4.04
C LYS A 117 -17.90 -23.58 -4.59
N GLY A 118 -18.42 -23.83 -5.80
CA GLY A 118 -19.37 -22.95 -6.47
C GLY A 118 -20.76 -22.90 -5.84
N ALA A 119 -21.46 -21.80 -6.07
CA ALA A 119 -22.86 -21.56 -5.70
C ALA A 119 -23.42 -20.39 -6.56
N GLY A 120 -24.74 -20.26 -6.70
CA GLY A 120 -25.36 -19.05 -7.29
C GLY A 120 -25.04 -18.72 -8.75
N GLY A 121 -24.18 -19.47 -9.43
CA GLY A 121 -23.69 -19.16 -10.78
C GLY A 121 -22.17 -19.26 -10.89
N ALA A 122 -21.45 -19.06 -9.78
CA ALA A 122 -20.03 -19.33 -9.65
C ALA A 122 -19.73 -20.82 -9.83
N LYS A 123 -18.69 -21.15 -10.59
CA LYS A 123 -18.29 -22.54 -10.87
C LYS A 123 -17.07 -22.92 -10.05
N THR A 124 -17.11 -24.11 -9.45
CA THR A 124 -15.92 -24.69 -8.80
C THR A 124 -14.78 -24.80 -9.81
N GLY A 125 -13.60 -24.32 -9.43
CA GLY A 125 -12.39 -24.33 -10.24
C GLY A 125 -12.20 -23.08 -11.09
N ASP A 126 -13.17 -22.16 -11.15
CA ASP A 126 -12.94 -20.86 -11.79
C ASP A 126 -11.84 -20.10 -11.02
N ILE A 127 -10.90 -19.54 -11.78
CA ILE A 127 -9.77 -18.77 -11.29
C ILE A 127 -9.89 -17.37 -11.90
N ILE A 128 -9.81 -16.34 -11.09
CA ILE A 128 -9.83 -14.92 -11.47
C ILE A 128 -8.46 -14.34 -11.11
N ARG A 129 -7.75 -13.69 -12.04
CA ARG A 129 -6.38 -13.20 -11.81
C ARG A 129 -6.19 -11.75 -12.23
N SER A 130 -5.56 -10.94 -11.38
CA SER A 130 -5.31 -9.53 -11.70
C SER A 130 -4.12 -9.29 -12.65
N ASP A 131 -3.46 -10.35 -13.14
CA ASP A 131 -2.47 -10.28 -14.22
C ASP A 131 -3.06 -10.60 -15.60
N ILE A 132 -4.36 -10.91 -15.67
CA ILE A 132 -5.09 -11.14 -16.92
C ILE A 132 -6.04 -9.97 -17.14
N ASN A 133 -5.88 -9.24 -18.25
CA ASN A 133 -6.70 -8.05 -18.53
C ASN A 133 -8.20 -8.33 -18.54
N ALA A 134 -8.63 -9.49 -19.03
CA ALA A 134 -10.05 -9.88 -19.06
C ALA A 134 -10.63 -10.18 -17.66
N ASP A 135 -9.77 -10.38 -16.66
CA ASP A 135 -10.15 -10.71 -15.29
C ASP A 135 -10.11 -9.50 -14.36
N LEU A 136 -9.41 -8.41 -14.75
CA LEU A 136 -9.31 -7.20 -13.95
C LEU A 136 -10.67 -6.59 -13.63
N VAL A 137 -11.65 -6.73 -14.52
CA VAL A 137 -13.02 -6.24 -14.31
C VAL A 137 -13.72 -6.84 -13.09
N TYR A 138 -13.25 -7.98 -12.58
CA TYR A 138 -13.80 -8.63 -11.38
C TYR A 138 -13.11 -8.17 -10.10
N PHE A 139 -12.12 -7.28 -10.19
CA PHE A 139 -11.53 -6.57 -9.06
C PHE A 139 -11.92 -5.09 -9.18
N ALA A 140 -12.64 -4.57 -8.19
CA ALA A 140 -13.00 -3.16 -8.17
C ALA A 140 -12.58 -2.52 -6.85
N PRO A 141 -12.22 -1.22 -6.83
CA PRO A 141 -12.31 -0.45 -5.61
C PRO A 141 -13.73 -0.59 -5.06
N SER A 142 -13.89 -1.06 -3.83
CA SER A 142 -15.23 -1.38 -3.33
C SER A 142 -16.10 -0.11 -3.34
N PRO A 143 -17.21 -0.08 -4.12
CA PRO A 143 -18.02 1.13 -4.28
C PRO A 143 -18.71 1.54 -2.98
N MET A 144 -18.88 0.58 -2.06
CA MET A 144 -19.45 0.81 -0.73
C MET A 144 -18.49 1.50 0.24
N PHE A 145 -17.19 1.59 -0.09
CA PHE A 145 -16.18 2.19 0.77
C PHE A 145 -15.34 3.18 -0.04
N THR A 146 -15.84 4.41 -0.17
CA THR A 146 -15.12 5.56 -0.72
C THR A 146 -13.90 6.01 0.11
N GLN A 147 -13.48 5.22 1.09
CA GLN A 147 -12.34 5.53 1.94
C GLN A 147 -11.07 4.95 1.34
N GLN A 148 -10.54 5.64 0.33
CA GLN A 148 -9.12 5.52 -0.01
C GLN A 148 -8.37 6.45 0.95
N ASP A 149 -7.47 5.87 1.74
CA ASP A 149 -6.46 6.63 2.48
C ASP A 149 -5.13 6.45 1.76
N GLU A 150 -4.20 7.37 1.95
CA GLU A 150 -2.89 7.38 1.29
C GLU A 150 -2.08 6.09 1.47
N ASN A 151 -2.44 5.24 2.44
CA ASN A 151 -1.71 4.04 2.82
C ASN A 151 -2.56 2.76 2.69
N PHE A 152 -3.72 2.87 2.06
CA PHE A 152 -4.72 1.81 2.11
C PHE A 152 -5.66 1.85 0.90
N VAL A 153 -5.85 0.67 0.27
CA VAL A 153 -6.92 0.44 -0.71
C VAL A 153 -7.79 -0.72 -0.29
N ARG A 154 -9.11 -0.53 -0.40
CA ARG A 154 -10.09 -1.61 -0.29
C ARG A 154 -10.47 -2.14 -1.66
N ILE A 155 -10.35 -3.45 -1.82
CA ILE A 155 -10.66 -4.16 -3.05
C ILE A 155 -11.86 -5.06 -2.78
N GLY A 156 -12.90 -4.87 -3.59
CA GLY A 156 -14.00 -5.80 -3.76
C GLY A 156 -13.72 -6.74 -4.92
N LEU A 157 -14.18 -7.97 -4.80
CA LEU A 157 -14.13 -8.97 -5.86
C LEU A 157 -15.55 -9.45 -6.15
N GLU A 158 -15.80 -9.75 -7.41
CA GLU A 158 -17.01 -10.43 -7.91
C GLU A 158 -16.67 -11.88 -8.29
N ASP A 159 -17.36 -12.87 -7.74
CA ASP A 159 -17.03 -14.29 -7.93
C ASP A 159 -17.74 -14.96 -9.12
N ILE A 160 -18.72 -14.27 -9.74
CA ILE A 160 -19.49 -14.75 -10.89
C ILE A 160 -19.06 -14.07 -12.19
N ARG A 161 -18.52 -14.86 -13.13
CA ARG A 161 -18.13 -14.37 -14.48
C ARG A 161 -19.30 -14.19 -15.45
N ASP A 162 -20.46 -14.76 -15.16
CA ASP A 162 -21.64 -14.66 -16.00
C ASP A 162 -22.34 -13.32 -15.72
N PRO A 163 -22.26 -12.33 -16.62
CA PRO A 163 -22.80 -10.99 -16.38
C PRO A 163 -24.32 -10.97 -16.20
N THR A 164 -25.02 -12.05 -16.60
CA THR A 164 -26.47 -12.17 -16.41
C THR A 164 -26.86 -12.66 -15.02
N LYS A 165 -25.89 -13.12 -14.23
CA LYS A 165 -26.08 -13.67 -12.88
C LYS A 165 -25.34 -12.89 -11.80
N SER A 166 -24.28 -12.18 -12.17
CA SER A 166 -23.58 -11.24 -11.31
C SER A 166 -24.44 -10.00 -11.06
N ASP A 167 -24.48 -9.52 -9.83
CA ASP A 167 -25.12 -8.27 -9.45
C ASP A 167 -24.14 -7.08 -9.42
N TRP A 168 -22.83 -7.35 -9.61
CA TRP A 168 -21.76 -6.36 -9.78
C TRP A 168 -21.65 -5.38 -8.62
N ASP A 169 -21.96 -5.84 -7.40
CA ASP A 169 -21.82 -5.03 -6.19
C ASP A 169 -20.43 -5.19 -5.54
N PHE A 170 -19.63 -6.17 -6.00
CA PHE A 170 -18.27 -6.46 -5.58
C PHE A 170 -18.13 -6.69 -4.07
N ASN A 171 -19.18 -7.21 -3.42
CA ASN A 171 -19.18 -7.55 -2.00
C ASN A 171 -18.89 -9.04 -1.72
N ASP A 172 -18.76 -9.86 -2.78
CA ASP A 172 -18.54 -11.30 -2.66
C ASP A 172 -17.30 -11.59 -1.82
N VAL A 173 -16.20 -10.87 -2.06
CA VAL A 173 -15.02 -10.85 -1.19
C VAL A 173 -14.49 -9.43 -1.10
N ILE A 174 -14.23 -8.97 0.11
CA ILE A 174 -13.63 -7.66 0.37
C ILE A 174 -12.36 -7.84 1.18
N PHE A 175 -11.29 -7.21 0.73
CA PHE A 175 -10.02 -7.18 1.42
C PHE A 175 -9.33 -5.83 1.30
N ASP A 176 -8.45 -5.56 2.25
CA ASP A 176 -7.67 -4.35 2.34
C ASP A 176 -6.22 -4.66 1.96
N VAL A 177 -5.61 -3.83 1.12
CA VAL A 177 -4.16 -3.79 0.94
C VAL A 177 -3.65 -2.57 1.72
N LEU A 178 -2.86 -2.84 2.76
CA LEU A 178 -2.30 -1.86 3.68
C LEU A 178 -0.82 -1.68 3.34
N ALA A 179 -0.42 -0.48 2.96
CA ALA A 179 0.96 -0.14 2.61
C ALA A 179 1.51 0.88 3.62
N THR A 180 2.47 0.47 4.45
CA THR A 180 3.14 1.37 5.39
C THR A 180 4.44 1.89 4.75
N PRO A 181 4.54 3.19 4.41
CA PRO A 181 5.72 3.72 3.74
C PRO A 181 6.97 3.60 4.61
N ILE A 182 8.06 3.15 4.01
CA ILE A 182 9.37 3.11 4.66
C ILE A 182 10.04 4.48 4.46
N PRO A 183 10.49 5.16 5.53
CA PRO A 183 11.18 6.42 5.40
C PRO A 183 12.41 6.27 4.49
N GLY A 184 12.48 7.11 3.45
CA GLY A 184 13.61 7.08 2.53
C GLY A 184 14.93 7.45 3.23
N PRO A 185 16.10 7.06 2.67
CA PRO A 185 17.41 7.38 3.25
C PRO A 185 17.61 8.88 3.54
N GLY A 186 17.02 9.75 2.71
CA GLY A 186 17.05 11.21 2.89
C GLY A 186 16.38 11.69 4.17
N ALA A 187 15.31 11.02 4.63
CA ALA A 187 14.63 11.35 5.88
C ALA A 187 15.56 11.09 7.08
N PHE A 188 16.28 9.96 7.05
CA PHE A 188 17.28 9.64 8.07
C PHE A 188 18.47 10.62 8.04
N ALA A 189 18.96 10.97 6.86
CA ALA A 189 20.04 11.94 6.72
C ALA A 189 19.67 13.31 7.31
N LEU A 190 18.45 13.80 7.04
CA LEU A 190 17.95 15.06 7.60
C LEU A 190 17.75 14.98 9.11
N ALA A 191 17.20 13.87 9.63
CA ALA A 191 17.05 13.68 11.07
C ALA A 191 18.42 13.69 11.78
N MET A 192 19.41 12.99 11.23
CA MET A 192 20.77 12.96 11.77
C MET A 192 21.45 14.32 11.68
N MET A 193 21.28 15.05 10.58
CA MET A 193 21.83 16.39 10.41
C MET A 193 21.19 17.40 11.38
N GLY A 194 19.88 17.30 11.60
CA GLY A 194 19.18 18.09 12.61
C GLY A 194 19.73 17.85 14.01
N MET A 195 19.98 16.58 14.38
CA MET A 195 20.60 16.23 15.66
C MET A 195 22.04 16.76 15.78
N ALA A 196 22.83 16.71 14.70
CA ALA A 196 24.19 17.22 14.69
C ALA A 196 24.25 18.74 14.89
N ILE A 197 23.28 19.49 14.35
CA ILE A 197 23.19 20.96 14.53
C ILE A 197 22.67 21.30 15.93
N ALA A 198 21.75 20.50 16.49
CA ALA A 198 21.20 20.71 17.82
C ALA A 198 22.13 20.29 18.96
N ALA A 199 23.21 19.55 18.67
CA ALA A 199 24.19 19.16 19.67
C ALA A 199 24.83 20.42 20.29
N PRO A 200 24.69 20.65 21.62
CA PRO A 200 25.24 21.83 22.25
C PRO A 200 26.75 21.82 22.05
N ARG A 201 27.27 22.85 21.36
CA ARG A 201 28.71 23.13 21.32
C ARG A 201 29.17 23.24 22.77
N ARG A 202 29.76 22.16 23.31
CA ARG A 202 30.36 22.16 24.63
C ARG A 202 31.40 23.27 24.64
N ARG A 203 31.05 24.39 25.28
CA ARG A 203 31.96 25.50 25.51
C ARG A 203 33.10 24.90 26.32
N ARG A 204 34.31 24.87 25.76
CA ARG A 204 35.49 24.44 26.49
C ARG A 204 35.70 25.44 27.63
N PRO A 205 35.79 24.99 28.90
CA PRO A 205 36.19 25.88 29.98
C PRO A 205 37.64 26.32 29.75
N CYS A 206 37.88 27.63 29.89
CA CYS A 206 39.20 28.25 29.87
C CYS A 206 39.92 28.08 31.21
#